data_AF-A0A534L615-F1
#
_entry.id   AF-A0A534L615-F1
#
_cell.length_a   1.000
_cell.length_b   1.000
_cell.length_c   1.000
_cell.angle_alpha   90.00
_cell.angle_beta   90.00
_cell.angle_gamma   90.00
#
_symmetry.space_group_name_H-M   'P 1'
#
loop_
_entity.id
_entity.type
_entity.pdbx_description
1 polymer ?
#
loop_
_entity_poly.entity_id
_entity_poly.type
_entity_poly.pdbx_seq_one_letter_code
_entity_poly.pdbx_strand_id
1 'polypeptide(L)'
;MSVERQKIKVAEWLYRWNLSMSILGIVFTILTFVGVFTLVLHTYFLEFGLNEAEVLLVLLGVVLVIIFGFGLYLDKFLRFWSAQTTVATVRNQFLTSALYQKELLIMKYSQVPQMEGLLRLIEELPDSPGKLRLVEHFRDSLQKLQKTMETKEWEVAPDERTY
;
A
#
# COMPACT_ATOMS: atom_id res chain seq x y z
N MET A 1 26.04 12.51 -2.74
CA MET A 1 24.75 11.79 -2.69
C MET A 1 23.68 12.78 -2.26
N SER A 2 22.66 13.08 -3.08
CA SER A 2 21.68 14.13 -2.75
C SER A 2 20.77 13.72 -1.58
N VAL A 3 20.38 14.70 -0.77
CA VAL A 3 19.49 14.54 0.40
C VAL A 3 18.16 13.89 0.03
N GLU A 4 17.65 14.13 -1.17
CA GLU A 4 16.44 13.49 -1.71
C GLU A 4 16.58 11.97 -1.86
N ARG A 5 17.72 11.49 -2.36
CA ARG A 5 17.96 10.03 -2.45
C ARG A 5 18.00 9.37 -1.08
N GLN A 6 18.43 10.08 -0.04
CA GLN A 6 18.40 9.57 1.33
C GLN A 6 16.98 9.53 1.88
N LYS A 7 16.18 10.59 1.70
CA LYS A 7 14.77 10.63 2.13
C LYS A 7 13.95 9.49 1.50
N ILE A 8 14.15 9.23 0.21
CA ILE A 8 13.47 8.15 -0.52
C ILE A 8 13.85 6.78 0.05
N LYS A 9 15.15 6.53 0.29
CA LYS A 9 15.60 5.26 0.89
C LYS A 9 15.03 5.03 2.29
N VAL A 10 14.90 6.10 3.09
CA VAL A 10 14.30 6.02 4.42
C VAL A 10 12.79 5.72 4.32
N ALA A 11 12.07 6.34 3.38
CA ALA A 11 10.66 6.06 3.16
C ALA A 11 10.41 4.61 2.70
N GLU A 12 11.22 4.11 1.75
CA GLU A 12 11.17 2.71 1.31
C GLU A 12 11.44 1.74 2.48
N TRP A 13 12.43 2.07 3.33
CA TRP A 13 12.76 1.27 4.51
C TRP A 13 11.61 1.27 5.53
N LEU A 14 11.01 2.42 5.83
CA LEU A 14 9.88 2.55 6.75
C LEU A 14 8.65 1.79 6.24
N TYR A 15 8.38 1.82 4.93
CA TYR A 15 7.28 1.06 4.33
C TYR A 15 7.48 -0.45 4.46
N ARG A 16 8.68 -0.95 4.15
CA ARG A 16 9.04 -2.36 4.34
C ARG A 16 8.98 -2.76 5.81
N TRP A 17 9.43 -1.90 6.71
CA TRP A 17 9.32 -2.11 8.15
C TRP A 17 7.87 -2.24 8.60
N ASN A 18 6.98 -1.35 8.13
CA ASN A 18 5.55 -1.40 8.47
C ASN A 18 4.87 -2.69 7.97
N LEU A 19 5.17 -3.12 6.74
CA LEU A 19 4.70 -4.39 6.20
C LEU A 19 5.16 -5.58 7.05
N SER A 20 6.45 -5.62 7.42
CA SER A 20 7.00 -6.65 8.31
C SER A 20 6.32 -6.66 9.68
N MET A 21 6.05 -5.49 10.27
CA MET A 21 5.33 -5.40 11.54
C MET A 21 3.90 -5.94 11.44
N SER A 22 3.23 -5.72 10.31
CA SER A 22 1.89 -6.26 10.06
C SER A 22 1.91 -7.79 9.99
N ILE A 23 2.91 -8.38 9.32
CA ILE A 23 3.10 -9.84 9.26
C ILE A 23 3.37 -10.41 10.65
N LEU A 24 4.27 -9.78 11.42
CA LEU A 24 4.56 -10.18 12.80
C LEU A 24 3.31 -10.12 13.68
N GLY A 25 2.48 -9.08 13.54
CA GLY A 25 1.22 -8.95 14.28
C GLY A 25 0.23 -10.09 13.99
N ILE A 26 0.14 -10.54 12.74
CA ILE A 26 -0.69 -11.70 12.37
C ILE A 26 -0.16 -12.97 13.04
N VAL A 27 1.15 -13.21 12.98
CA VAL A 27 1.78 -14.38 13.61
C VAL A 27 1.55 -14.39 15.11
N PHE A 28 1.78 -13.26 15.80
CA PHE A 28 1.52 -13.14 17.24
C PHE A 28 0.05 -13.38 17.57
N THR A 29 -0.88 -12.83 16.79
CA THR A 29 -2.32 -13.02 17.00
C THR A 29 -2.70 -14.50 16.90
N ILE A 30 -2.16 -15.22 15.91
CA ILE A 30 -2.37 -16.66 15.75
C ILE A 30 -1.84 -17.43 16.96
N LEU A 31 -0.61 -17.13 17.40
CA LEU A 31 0.00 -17.78 18.56
C LEU A 31 -0.77 -17.49 19.85
N THR A 32 -1.25 -16.25 20.04
CA THR A 32 -2.11 -15.89 21.17
C THR A 32 -3.43 -16.66 21.13
N PHE A 33 -4.06 -16.77 19.96
CA PHE A 33 -5.28 -17.55 19.80
C PHE A 33 -5.05 -19.02 20.16
N VAL A 34 -3.99 -19.64 19.63
CA VAL A 34 -3.60 -21.01 19.95
C VAL A 34 -3.36 -21.18 21.45
N GLY A 35 -2.62 -20.26 22.09
CA GLY A 35 -2.37 -20.29 23.53
C GLY A 35 -3.63 -20.17 24.39
N VAL A 36 -4.52 -19.20 24.07
CA VAL A 36 -5.79 -19.02 24.78
C VAL A 36 -6.68 -20.25 24.64
N PHE A 37 -6.82 -20.80 23.44
CA PHE A 37 -7.63 -22.00 23.23
C PHE A 37 -7.02 -23.25 23.86
N THR A 38 -5.69 -23.34 23.94
CA THR A 38 -5.02 -24.41 24.69
C THR A 38 -5.41 -24.38 26.17
N LEU A 39 -5.43 -23.19 26.78
CA LEU A 39 -5.84 -23.02 28.18
C LEU A 39 -7.35 -23.28 28.39
N VAL A 40 -8.20 -22.75 27.52
CA VAL A 40 -9.67 -22.88 27.63
C VAL A 40 -10.14 -24.31 27.40
N LEU A 41 -9.52 -25.02 26.45
CA LEU A 41 -9.90 -26.39 26.10
C LEU A 41 -9.08 -27.45 26.87
N HIS A 42 -8.16 -27.03 27.74
CA HIS A 42 -7.25 -27.91 28.47
C HIS A 42 -7.98 -29.08 29.15
N THR A 43 -9.05 -28.78 29.89
CA THR A 43 -9.84 -29.80 30.63
C THR A 43 -10.45 -30.85 29.70
N TYR A 44 -10.93 -30.44 28.52
CA TYR A 44 -11.47 -31.39 27.54
C TYR A 44 -10.38 -32.31 26.98
N PHE A 45 -9.19 -31.78 26.72
CA PHE A 45 -8.10 -32.59 26.18
C PHE A 45 -7.43 -33.50 27.21
N LEU A 46 -7.45 -33.13 28.50
CA LEU A 46 -7.06 -34.02 29.59
C LEU A 46 -7.94 -35.27 29.64
N GLU A 47 -9.24 -35.16 29.34
CA GLU A 47 -10.15 -36.32 29.24
C GLU A 47 -9.76 -37.28 28.10
N PHE A 48 -9.08 -36.77 27.06
CA PHE A 48 -8.50 -37.57 25.98
C PHE A 48 -7.08 -38.07 26.28
N GLY A 49 -6.53 -37.78 27.46
CA GLY A 49 -5.21 -38.24 27.89
C GLY A 49 -4.03 -37.47 27.27
N LEU A 50 -4.26 -36.29 26.70
CA LEU A 50 -3.20 -35.46 26.11
C LEU A 50 -2.59 -34.51 27.13
N ASN A 51 -1.28 -34.30 27.07
CA ASN A 51 -0.60 -33.28 27.85
C ASN A 51 -0.69 -31.88 27.18
N GLU A 52 -0.37 -30.81 27.92
CA GLU A 52 -0.47 -29.43 27.42
C GLU A 52 0.33 -29.17 26.13
N ALA A 53 1.52 -29.76 26.00
CA ALA A 53 2.37 -29.58 24.83
C ALA A 53 1.77 -30.26 23.59
N GLU A 54 1.18 -31.44 23.76
CA GLU A 54 0.48 -32.16 22.69
C GLU A 54 -0.77 -31.39 22.24
N VAL A 55 -1.55 -30.83 23.18
CA VAL A 55 -2.71 -29.99 22.87
C VAL A 55 -2.30 -28.75 22.08
N LEU A 56 -1.23 -28.08 22.50
CA LEU A 56 -0.70 -26.92 21.80
C LEU A 56 -0.31 -27.27 20.35
N LEU A 57 0.40 -28.39 20.15
CA LEU A 57 0.83 -28.83 18.82
C LEU A 57 -0.35 -29.22 17.93
N VAL A 58 -1.36 -29.90 18.48
CA VAL A 58 -2.58 -30.26 17.77
C VAL A 58 -3.34 -29.00 17.34
N LEU A 59 -3.56 -28.06 18.25
CA LEU A 59 -4.26 -26.81 17.93
C LEU A 59 -3.48 -25.96 16.93
N LEU A 60 -2.15 -25.90 17.06
CA LEU A 60 -1.30 -25.23 16.07
C LEU A 60 -1.45 -25.89 14.69
N GLY A 61 -1.40 -27.23 14.63
CA GLY A 61 -1.60 -27.98 13.39
C GLY A 61 -2.97 -27.70 12.76
N VAL A 62 -4.04 -27.71 13.56
CA VAL A 62 -5.41 -27.39 13.10
C VAL A 62 -5.48 -25.97 12.55
N VAL A 63 -4.94 -24.99 13.26
CA VAL A 63 -4.94 -23.59 12.80
C VAL A 63 -4.16 -23.42 11.51
N LEU A 64 -2.99 -24.06 11.37
CA LEU A 64 -2.22 -24.03 10.13
C LEU A 64 -3.01 -24.68 8.98
N VAL A 65 -3.63 -25.85 9.20
CA VAL A 65 -4.46 -26.51 8.18
C VAL A 65 -5.63 -25.64 7.76
N ILE A 66 -6.29 -24.95 8.69
CA ILE A 66 -7.39 -24.02 8.38
C ILE A 66 -6.85 -22.83 7.57
N ILE A 67 -5.76 -22.19 8.00
CA ILE A 67 -5.21 -21.02 7.30
C ILE A 67 -4.76 -21.38 5.88
N PHE A 68 -3.95 -22.43 5.74
CA PHE A 68 -3.47 -22.88 4.44
C PHE A 68 -4.62 -23.44 3.59
N GLY A 69 -5.49 -24.26 4.17
CA GLY A 69 -6.64 -24.84 3.48
C GLY A 69 -7.61 -23.77 2.97
N PHE A 70 -7.93 -22.78 3.81
CA PHE A 70 -8.76 -21.65 3.43
C PHE A 70 -8.05 -20.76 2.39
N GLY A 71 -6.76 -20.49 2.56
CA GLY A 71 -5.96 -19.73 1.58
C GLY A 71 -5.90 -20.40 0.21
N LEU A 72 -5.69 -21.72 0.16
CA LEU A 72 -5.68 -22.51 -1.07
C LEU A 72 -7.09 -22.62 -1.68
N TYR A 73 -8.12 -22.78 -0.85
CA TYR A 73 -9.52 -22.84 -1.29
C TYR A 73 -9.95 -21.52 -1.93
N LEU A 74 -9.71 -20.39 -1.24
CA LEU A 74 -9.99 -19.05 -1.77
C LEU A 74 -9.26 -18.80 -3.08
N ASP A 75 -8.01 -19.25 -3.21
CA ASP A 75 -7.28 -19.09 -4.46
C ASP A 75 -7.83 -19.97 -5.58
N LYS A 76 -8.16 -21.22 -5.30
CA LYS A 76 -8.70 -22.14 -6.30
C LYS A 76 -10.04 -21.68 -6.88
N PHE A 77 -10.94 -21.18 -6.03
CA PHE A 77 -12.31 -20.87 -6.44
C PHE A 77 -12.54 -19.39 -6.73
N LEU A 78 -11.94 -18.50 -5.96
CA LEU A 78 -12.12 -17.05 -6.13
C LEU A 78 -10.94 -16.39 -6.82
N ARG A 79 -9.89 -17.17 -7.17
CA ARG A 79 -8.61 -16.63 -7.66
C ARG A 79 -8.15 -15.49 -6.78
N PHE A 80 -8.36 -15.61 -5.47
CA PHE A 80 -8.31 -14.49 -4.55
C PHE A 80 -6.94 -13.80 -4.58
N TRP A 81 -5.84 -14.57 -4.66
CA TRP A 81 -4.51 -13.96 -4.73
C TRP A 81 -4.25 -13.31 -6.08
N SER A 82 -4.72 -13.91 -7.18
CA SER A 82 -4.67 -13.30 -8.52
C SER A 82 -5.53 -12.03 -8.58
N ALA A 83 -6.71 -12.00 -7.99
CA ALA A 83 -7.58 -10.83 -7.92
C ALA A 83 -6.99 -9.74 -7.01
N GLN A 84 -6.38 -10.10 -5.87
CA GLN A 84 -5.70 -9.14 -4.98
C GLN A 84 -4.42 -8.59 -5.61
N THR A 85 -3.62 -9.43 -6.27
CA THR A 85 -2.44 -8.97 -7.02
C THR A 85 -2.85 -8.13 -8.21
N THR A 86 -3.91 -8.50 -8.93
CA THR A 86 -4.50 -7.67 -10.00
C THR A 86 -4.99 -6.36 -9.41
N VAL A 87 -5.80 -6.33 -8.36
CA VAL A 87 -6.24 -5.08 -7.73
C VAL A 87 -5.05 -4.24 -7.24
N ALA A 88 -3.99 -4.84 -6.72
CA ALA A 88 -2.78 -4.14 -6.30
C ALA A 88 -1.98 -3.57 -7.49
N THR A 89 -1.86 -4.31 -8.60
CA THR A 89 -1.16 -3.85 -9.80
C THR A 89 -1.99 -2.86 -10.59
N VAL A 90 -3.29 -3.12 -10.77
CA VAL A 90 -4.19 -2.22 -11.49
C VAL A 90 -4.46 -0.96 -10.67
N ARG A 91 -4.51 -0.98 -9.32
CA ARG A 91 -4.66 0.27 -8.52
C ARG A 91 -3.41 1.16 -8.53
N ASN A 92 -2.27 0.65 -8.98
CA ASN A 92 -1.11 1.50 -9.16
C ASN A 92 -1.30 2.30 -10.46
N GLN A 93 -1.63 3.57 -10.32
CA GLN A 93 -1.77 4.54 -11.42
C GLN A 93 -0.50 4.65 -12.29
N PHE A 94 0.64 4.12 -11.82
CA PHE A 94 1.90 4.10 -12.57
C PHE A 94 2.19 2.77 -13.29
N LEU A 95 1.42 1.71 -13.03
CA LEU A 95 1.57 0.39 -13.67
C LEU A 95 0.45 0.08 -14.67
N THR A 96 -0.56 0.94 -14.77
CA THR A 96 -1.66 0.82 -15.72
C THR A 96 -1.42 1.71 -16.92
N SER A 97 -1.67 1.18 -18.13
CA SER A 97 -1.51 1.91 -19.39
C SER A 97 -2.53 3.05 -19.57
N ALA A 98 -3.50 3.18 -18.68
CA ALA A 98 -4.51 4.23 -18.71
C ALA A 98 -4.96 4.61 -17.30
N LEU A 99 -5.01 5.91 -17.01
CA LEU A 99 -5.54 6.45 -15.76
C LEU A 99 -7.00 6.08 -15.53
N TYR A 100 -7.36 5.79 -14.28
CA TYR A 100 -8.76 5.55 -13.95
C TYR A 100 -9.61 6.80 -14.13
N GLN A 101 -10.88 6.61 -14.50
CA GLN A 101 -11.85 7.70 -14.60
C GLN A 101 -11.97 8.51 -13.30
N LYS A 102 -11.92 7.85 -12.13
CA LYS A 102 -11.94 8.55 -10.83
C LYS A 102 -10.73 9.47 -10.66
N GLU A 103 -9.55 9.05 -11.12
CA GLU A 103 -8.29 9.81 -10.99
C GLU A 103 -8.31 11.00 -11.94
N LEU A 104 -8.78 10.81 -13.17
CA LEU A 104 -9.03 11.91 -14.13
C LEU A 104 -10.03 12.93 -13.57
N LEU A 105 -11.11 12.49 -12.92
CA LEU A 105 -12.08 13.38 -12.29
C LEU A 105 -11.46 14.15 -11.11
N ILE A 106 -10.69 13.49 -10.26
CA ILE A 106 -9.99 14.14 -9.14
C ILE A 106 -8.96 15.16 -9.66
N MET A 107 -8.20 14.81 -10.70
CA MET A 107 -7.25 15.72 -11.35
C MET A 107 -7.96 16.95 -11.89
N LYS A 108 -9.03 16.76 -12.67
CA LYS A 108 -9.78 17.83 -13.32
C LYS A 108 -10.49 18.77 -12.35
N TYR A 109 -11.17 18.22 -11.33
CA TYR A 109 -12.07 19.00 -10.48
C TYR A 109 -11.46 19.40 -9.14
N SER A 110 -10.32 18.82 -8.75
CA SER A 110 -9.67 19.14 -7.48
C SER A 110 -8.22 19.57 -7.66
N GLN A 111 -7.36 18.75 -8.28
CA GLN A 111 -5.92 19.03 -8.28
C GLN A 111 -5.55 20.20 -9.19
N VAL A 112 -6.05 20.25 -10.43
CA VAL A 112 -5.78 21.38 -11.35
C VAL A 112 -6.28 22.71 -10.76
N PRO A 113 -7.54 22.84 -10.29
CA PRO A 113 -8.00 24.09 -9.67
C PRO A 113 -7.18 24.50 -8.45
N GLN A 114 -6.75 23.54 -7.62
CA GLN A 114 -5.90 23.83 -6.45
C GLN A 114 -4.52 24.33 -6.86
N MET A 115 -3.90 23.72 -7.87
CA MET A 115 -2.59 24.14 -8.39
C MET A 115 -2.66 25.50 -9.07
N GLU A 116 -3.70 25.77 -9.85
CA GLU A 116 -3.94 27.09 -10.46
C GLU A 116 -4.19 28.16 -9.39
N GLY A 117 -4.97 27.85 -8.36
CA GLY A 117 -5.19 28.74 -7.22
C GLY A 117 -3.88 29.05 -6.48
N LEU A 118 -3.06 28.03 -6.23
CA LEU A 118 -1.77 28.21 -5.57
C LEU A 118 -0.79 28.99 -6.44
N LEU A 119 -0.77 28.76 -7.75
CA LEU A 119 0.04 29.52 -8.70
C LEU A 119 -0.30 31.01 -8.63
N ARG A 120 -1.58 31.38 -8.63
CA ARG A 120 -2.01 32.78 -8.49
C ARG A 120 -1.53 33.41 -7.19
N LEU A 121 -1.62 32.68 -6.07
CA LEU A 121 -1.12 33.16 -4.78
C LEU A 121 0.40 33.36 -4.79
N ILE A 122 1.15 32.50 -5.47
CA ILE A 122 2.61 32.63 -5.62
C ILE A 122 2.95 33.82 -6.52
N GLU A 123 2.18 34.05 -7.59
CA GLU A 123 2.39 35.17 -8.51
C GLU A 123 2.22 36.53 -7.82
N GLU A 124 1.36 36.63 -6.79
CA GLU A 124 1.18 37.82 -5.95
C GLU A 124 2.32 38.09 -4.95
N LEU A 125 3.22 37.12 -4.71
CA LEU A 125 4.35 37.31 -3.80
C LEU A 125 5.39 38.31 -4.37
N PRO A 126 6.20 38.95 -3.51
CA PRO A 126 7.31 39.80 -3.97
C PRO A 126 8.30 39.05 -4.88
N ASP A 127 8.82 39.76 -5.89
CA ASP A 127 9.74 39.14 -6.84
C ASP A 127 11.05 38.70 -6.18
N SER A 128 11.39 37.42 -6.41
CA SER A 128 12.63 36.84 -5.96
C SER A 128 13.09 35.74 -6.93
N PRO A 129 14.40 35.44 -7.02
CA PRO A 129 14.89 34.30 -7.80
C PRO A 129 14.33 32.95 -7.33
N GLY A 130 13.85 32.86 -6.09
CA GLY A 130 13.14 31.69 -5.58
C GLY A 130 11.72 31.58 -6.12
N LYS A 131 10.98 32.70 -6.15
CA LYS A 131 9.63 32.79 -6.73
C LYS A 131 9.63 32.37 -8.19
N LEU A 132 10.55 32.90 -9.01
CA LEU A 132 10.60 32.60 -10.44
C LEU A 132 10.76 31.10 -10.71
N ARG A 133 11.67 30.44 -10.00
CA ARG A 133 11.87 28.98 -10.08
C ARG A 133 10.63 28.20 -9.63
N LEU A 134 9.96 28.67 -8.58
CA LEU A 134 8.76 28.03 -8.07
C LEU A 134 7.60 28.15 -9.07
N VAL A 135 7.40 29.33 -9.65
CA VAL A 135 6.38 29.59 -10.69
C VAL A 135 6.62 28.72 -11.92
N GLU A 136 7.87 28.65 -12.39
CA GLU A 136 8.25 27.81 -13.54
C GLU A 136 7.96 26.34 -13.26
N HIS A 137 8.39 25.83 -12.10
CA HIS A 137 8.11 24.45 -11.69
C HIS A 137 6.61 24.14 -11.58
N PHE A 138 5.80 25.09 -11.05
CA PHE A 138 4.35 24.92 -10.96
C PHE A 138 3.68 24.89 -12.33
N ARG A 139 4.12 25.72 -13.27
CA ARG A 139 3.60 25.74 -14.64
C ARG A 139 3.95 24.46 -15.39
N ASP A 140 5.18 23.98 -15.27
CA ASP A 140 5.61 22.71 -15.86
C ASP A 140 4.79 21.54 -15.29
N SER A 141 4.58 21.53 -13.97
CA SER A 141 3.76 20.51 -13.30
C SER A 141 2.29 20.55 -13.75
N LEU A 142 1.71 21.75 -13.89
CA LEU A 142 0.34 21.94 -14.40
C LEU A 142 0.21 21.45 -15.84
N GLN A 143 1.16 21.81 -16.71
CA GLN A 143 1.16 21.41 -18.11
C GLN A 143 1.26 19.88 -18.24
N LYS A 144 2.11 19.26 -17.43
CA LYS A 144 2.23 17.80 -17.37
C LYS A 144 0.93 17.14 -16.91
N LEU A 145 0.25 17.70 -15.91
CA LEU A 145 -1.01 17.18 -15.40
C LEU A 145 -2.13 17.31 -16.43
N GLN A 146 -2.20 18.44 -17.15
CA GLN A 146 -3.15 18.66 -18.24
C GLN A 146 -2.92 17.68 -19.40
N LYS A 147 -1.67 17.53 -19.84
CA LYS A 147 -1.30 16.55 -20.87
C LYS A 147 -1.66 15.13 -20.46
N THR A 148 -1.37 14.77 -19.22
CA THR A 148 -1.73 13.47 -18.63
C THR A 148 -3.24 13.22 -18.64
N MET A 149 -4.06 14.26 -18.41
CA MET A 149 -5.51 14.15 -18.49
C MET A 149 -6.01 13.96 -19.94
N GLU A 150 -5.34 14.57 -20.92
CA GLU A 150 -5.67 14.45 -22.35
C GLU A 150 -5.27 13.09 -22.92
N THR A 151 -4.03 12.68 -22.69
CA THR A 151 -3.49 11.40 -23.18
C THR A 151 -3.98 10.21 -22.38
N LYS A 152 -4.42 10.45 -21.13
CA LYS A 152 -4.74 9.43 -20.11
C LYS A 152 -3.55 8.54 -19.75
N GLU A 153 -2.34 8.98 -20.10
CA GLU A 153 -1.08 8.28 -19.83
C GLU A 153 -0.23 9.15 -18.92
N TRP A 154 0.33 8.54 -17.87
CA TRP A 154 1.23 9.24 -16.96
C TRP A 154 2.63 9.29 -17.55
N GLU A 155 3.10 10.47 -17.95
CA GLU A 155 4.49 10.65 -18.39
C GLU A 155 5.42 10.60 -17.17
N VAL A 156 6.05 9.46 -16.91
CA VAL A 156 7.08 9.35 -15.87
C VAL A 156 8.37 9.98 -16.40
N ALA A 157 8.82 11.06 -15.79
CA ALA A 157 10.11 11.65 -16.15
C ALA A 157 11.26 10.68 -15.75
N PRO A 158 12.40 10.67 -16.45
CA PRO A 158 13.49 9.72 -16.18
C PRO A 158 14.03 9.75 -14.73
N ASP A 159 13.82 10.85 -14.03
CA ASP A 159 14.17 11.10 -12.64
C ASP A 159 13.04 10.79 -11.64
N GLU A 160 11.80 10.63 -12.11
CA GLU A 160 10.65 10.27 -11.28
C GLU A 160 10.66 8.78 -10.95
N ARG A 161 10.68 8.46 -9.65
CA ARG A 161 10.58 7.09 -9.18
C ARG A 161 9.13 6.70 -8.97
N THR A 162 8.62 5.86 -9.87
CA THR A 162 7.34 5.18 -9.74
C THR A 162 7.58 3.75 -9.27
N TYR A 163 6.96 3.37 -8.15
CA TYR A 163 6.97 2.00 -7.61
C TYR A 163 5.53 1.55 -7.39
#